data_AF-A0A9X1YMD4-F1
#
_entry.id   AF-A0A9X1YMD4-F1
#
_cell.length_a   1.000
_cell.length_b   1.000
_cell.length_c   1.000
_cell.angle_alpha   90.00
_cell.angle_beta   90.00
_cell.angle_gamma   90.00
#
_symmetry.space_group_name_H-M   'P 1'
#
loop_
_entity.id
_entity.type
_entity.pdbx_description
1 polymer ?
#
loop_
_entity_poly.entity_id
_entity_poly.type
_entity_poly.pdbx_seq_one_letter_code
_entity_poly.pdbx_strand_id
1 'polypeptide(L)'
;MSLQTTPFQRPLFVAAALLACSTLAHAAPPAPDGWTTHAASDVQLYEFEHGGHHAELRLFAVETAPASFDAWFDARIARPMQGVLAQKFSASSPAPLPTLHVAMAAGRDGAGARLALVRVGCQRADHRVLFAEMVFPDDASTRKAVVDAAFAVVTNACRDSAPPATAAVPAAVAASAAAQPPRRDYAFETAQPGTGVKPSQIEAVLMFWRNEQAGMTMQVHTYFYLLLKDGSFRDGLPPVQFGDIDVAAAKKGEPDLWGRWKREGTSYRLAWPNQYNCVLDASSLRQPARPGEMLDGEYRGFSAYSTMYSVSQSNWSVQFSRDGHFLKSANRSVVGSATGGATVGGAIHSDDNGTTSNMGGGNFATSRSRPGGRPVSSRSGTYKLDGYNIELDYDNGVVERRPFVATPSRDAIWFEGDELNRPRK
;
A
#
# COMPACT_ATOMS: atom_id res chain seq x y z
N MET A 1 32.89 91.36 -13.68
CA MET A 1 33.83 90.29 -13.29
C MET A 1 33.44 89.04 -14.06
N SER A 2 34.11 88.82 -15.19
CA SER A 2 34.06 87.56 -15.95
C SER A 2 34.91 86.50 -15.26
N LEU A 3 34.52 85.23 -15.40
CA LEU A 3 35.35 84.01 -15.52
C LEU A 3 34.35 82.82 -15.56
N GLN A 4 34.00 82.35 -16.75
CA GLN A 4 34.61 81.22 -17.48
C GLN A 4 34.11 79.83 -17.02
N THR A 5 33.32 79.25 -17.92
CA THR A 5 32.95 77.85 -18.07
C THR A 5 34.09 77.00 -18.61
N THR A 6 34.32 75.81 -18.04
CA THR A 6 34.65 74.55 -18.76
C THR A 6 34.53 73.32 -17.82
N PRO A 7 34.38 72.10 -18.35
CA PRO A 7 33.63 71.00 -17.73
C PRO A 7 34.50 69.99 -16.96
N PHE A 8 33.89 69.28 -16.01
CA PHE A 8 34.47 68.07 -15.41
C PHE A 8 33.58 66.86 -15.72
N GLN A 9 34.17 65.88 -16.41
CA GLN A 9 33.64 64.55 -16.63
C GLN A 9 33.36 63.86 -15.28
N ARG A 10 32.17 63.24 -15.15
CA ARG A 10 31.89 62.30 -14.06
C ARG A 10 32.04 60.86 -14.57
N PRO A 11 32.65 59.96 -13.77
CA PRO A 11 32.87 58.58 -14.15
C PRO A 11 31.57 57.77 -14.08
N LEU A 12 31.46 56.77 -14.96
CA LEU A 12 30.52 55.67 -14.83
C LEU A 12 30.66 55.06 -13.42
N PHE A 13 29.56 55.00 -12.67
CA PHE A 13 29.38 54.00 -11.64
C PHE A 13 28.07 53.25 -11.86
N VAL A 14 28.28 51.96 -12.04
CA VAL A 14 27.39 50.82 -12.22
C VAL A 14 26.14 50.93 -11.34
N ALA A 15 24.98 50.78 -11.98
CA ALA A 15 23.72 50.51 -11.31
C ALA A 15 23.84 49.19 -10.52
N ALA A 16 23.87 49.29 -9.20
CA ALA A 16 23.65 48.14 -8.33
C ALA A 16 22.19 47.70 -8.49
N ALA A 17 22.00 46.63 -9.25
CA ALA A 17 20.73 45.92 -9.32
C ALA A 17 20.34 45.49 -7.90
N LEU A 18 19.22 46.02 -7.40
CA LEU A 18 18.49 45.44 -6.28
C LEU A 18 18.21 43.97 -6.63
N LEU A 19 18.91 43.05 -5.95
CA LEU A 19 18.53 41.65 -5.92
C LEU A 19 17.11 41.57 -5.38
N ALA A 20 16.14 41.39 -6.30
CA ALA A 20 14.90 40.77 -5.93
C ALA A 20 15.24 39.36 -5.44
N CYS A 21 15.12 39.14 -4.12
CA CYS A 21 14.88 37.80 -3.59
C CYS A 21 13.53 37.36 -4.15
N SER A 22 13.51 36.89 -5.39
CA SER A 22 12.44 36.04 -5.90
C SER A 22 12.58 34.71 -5.17
N THR A 23 11.96 34.63 -3.99
CA THR A 23 11.50 33.34 -3.49
C THR A 23 10.67 32.74 -4.61
N LEU A 24 11.04 31.55 -5.07
CA LEU A 24 10.22 30.78 -5.99
C LEU A 24 8.90 30.49 -5.26
N ALA A 25 7.95 31.41 -5.36
CA ALA A 25 6.57 31.16 -5.01
C ALA A 25 6.12 30.07 -5.96
N HIS A 26 6.10 28.83 -5.46
CA HIS A 26 5.45 27.72 -6.15
C HIS A 26 4.04 28.21 -6.47
N ALA A 27 3.70 28.29 -7.76
CA ALA A 27 2.38 28.74 -8.17
C ALA A 27 1.35 27.80 -7.55
N ALA A 28 0.56 28.30 -6.61
CA ALA A 28 -0.47 27.50 -5.97
C ALA A 28 -1.50 27.05 -7.03
N PRO A 29 -2.11 25.86 -6.88
CA PRO A 29 -3.16 25.42 -7.79
C PRO A 29 -4.27 26.46 -7.93
N PRO A 30 -4.93 26.55 -9.11
CA PRO A 30 -6.07 27.45 -9.27
C PRO A 30 -7.22 27.05 -8.33
N ALA A 31 -8.04 28.05 -7.95
CA ALA A 31 -9.25 27.82 -7.18
C ALA A 31 -10.22 26.91 -7.95
N PRO A 32 -10.81 25.87 -7.31
CA PRO A 32 -11.90 25.12 -7.91
C PRO A 32 -13.14 25.99 -8.17
N ASP A 33 -14.06 25.52 -9.02
CA ASP A 33 -15.33 26.23 -9.27
C ASP A 33 -16.10 26.46 -7.96
N GLY A 34 -16.53 27.70 -7.73
CA GLY A 34 -17.23 28.08 -6.49
C GLY A 34 -16.31 28.33 -5.29
N TRP A 35 -14.99 28.28 -5.47
CA TRP A 35 -14.01 28.64 -4.45
C TRP A 35 -13.30 29.95 -4.78
N THR A 36 -12.95 30.71 -3.75
CA THR A 36 -12.06 31.88 -3.83
C THR A 36 -10.70 31.54 -3.24
N THR A 37 -9.65 32.24 -3.67
CA THR A 37 -8.29 32.05 -3.15
C THR A 37 -7.68 33.34 -2.65
N HIS A 38 -7.01 33.24 -1.50
CA HIS A 38 -6.31 34.34 -0.85
C HIS A 38 -4.90 33.88 -0.46
N ALA A 39 -3.89 34.57 -0.96
CA ALA A 39 -2.50 34.31 -0.57
C ALA A 39 -2.18 35.10 0.71
N ALA A 40 -1.73 34.40 1.74
CA ALA A 40 -1.11 34.95 2.93
C ALA A 40 0.36 34.49 3.01
N SER A 41 1.17 35.09 3.88
CA SER A 41 2.63 34.98 3.88
C SER A 41 3.20 33.55 3.74
N ASP A 42 2.58 32.56 4.39
CA ASP A 42 3.03 31.17 4.47
C ASP A 42 1.92 30.15 4.17
N VAL A 43 0.72 30.63 3.81
CA VAL A 43 -0.45 29.80 3.54
C VAL A 43 -1.25 30.35 2.36
N GLN A 44 -1.63 29.45 1.46
CA GLN A 44 -2.63 29.71 0.45
C GLN A 44 -3.98 29.25 0.99
N LEU A 45 -4.88 30.21 1.21
CA LEU A 45 -6.24 29.94 1.66
C LEU A 45 -7.15 29.77 0.44
N TYR A 46 -8.01 28.76 0.49
CA TYR A 46 -9.11 28.51 -0.43
C TYR A 46 -10.39 28.52 0.40
N GLU A 47 -11.35 29.33 0.02
CA GLU A 47 -12.63 29.48 0.74
C GLU A 47 -13.78 29.07 -0.19
N PHE A 48 -14.75 28.36 0.36
CA PHE A 48 -15.97 27.97 -0.32
C PHE A 48 -17.15 28.60 0.39
N GLU A 49 -17.95 29.37 -0.35
CA GLU A 49 -19.23 29.88 0.12
C GLU A 49 -20.32 29.55 -0.90
N HIS A 50 -21.23 28.65 -0.54
CA HIS A 50 -22.38 28.34 -1.38
C HIS A 50 -23.56 27.86 -0.53
N GLY A 51 -24.75 28.45 -0.74
CA GLY A 51 -25.97 27.98 -0.09
C GLY A 51 -25.96 28.03 1.45
N GLY A 52 -25.15 28.91 2.06
CA GLY A 52 -24.97 28.99 3.52
C GLY A 52 -23.94 28.01 4.09
N HIS A 53 -23.27 27.24 3.25
CA HIS A 53 -22.14 26.39 3.62
C HIS A 53 -20.85 27.20 3.47
N HIS A 54 -20.02 27.22 4.52
CA HIS A 54 -18.70 27.84 4.53
C HIS A 54 -17.63 26.77 4.77
N ALA A 55 -16.59 26.72 3.95
CA ALA A 55 -15.45 25.83 4.19
C ALA A 55 -14.13 26.48 3.83
N GLU A 56 -13.08 26.08 4.53
CA GLU A 56 -11.72 26.56 4.35
C GLU A 56 -10.78 25.40 4.05
N LEU A 57 -9.90 25.60 3.07
CA LEU A 57 -8.70 24.80 2.86
C LEU A 57 -7.49 25.73 2.97
N ARG A 58 -6.57 25.37 3.87
CA ARG A 58 -5.31 26.05 4.12
C ARG A 58 -4.18 25.18 3.59
N LEU A 59 -3.52 25.64 2.53
CA LEU A 59 -2.40 24.97 1.90
C LEU A 59 -1.10 25.66 2.31
N PHE A 60 -0.26 24.98 3.07
CA PHE A 60 0.97 25.57 3.60
C PHE A 60 2.11 25.48 2.58
N ALA A 61 3.08 26.37 2.71
CA ALA A 61 4.30 26.33 1.90
C ALA A 61 5.01 24.96 1.98
N VAL A 62 5.65 24.59 0.87
CA VAL A 62 6.42 23.34 0.78
C VAL A 62 7.68 23.44 1.65
N GLU A 63 7.92 22.42 2.47
CA GLU A 63 9.05 22.33 3.39
C GLU A 63 10.05 21.27 2.95
N THR A 64 11.32 21.42 3.34
CA THR A 64 12.33 20.36 3.16
C THR A 64 11.92 19.11 3.95
N ALA A 65 12.03 17.91 3.37
CA ALA A 65 11.59 16.72 4.08
C ALA A 65 12.44 16.49 5.35
N PRO A 66 11.77 16.19 6.46
CA PRO A 66 12.44 15.72 7.67
C PRO A 66 12.92 14.28 7.49
N ALA A 67 13.75 13.80 8.43
CA ALA A 67 14.28 12.44 8.43
C ALA A 67 13.19 11.35 8.49
N SER A 68 12.01 11.67 9.03
CA SER A 68 10.84 10.79 9.06
C SER A 68 9.59 11.59 8.72
N PHE A 69 8.89 11.16 7.68
CA PHE A 69 7.62 11.74 7.25
C PHE A 69 6.51 11.51 8.29
N ASP A 70 6.46 10.30 8.87
CA ASP A 70 5.52 9.92 9.92
C ASP A 70 5.63 10.83 11.14
N ALA A 71 6.84 10.97 11.68
CA ALA A 71 7.08 11.80 12.87
C ALA A 71 6.75 13.29 12.61
N TRP A 72 6.99 13.77 11.40
CA TRP A 72 6.63 15.14 11.01
C TRP A 72 5.13 15.34 10.92
N PHE A 73 4.41 14.38 10.33
CA PHE A 73 2.96 14.47 10.23
C PHE A 73 2.31 14.33 11.60
N ASP A 74 2.82 13.44 12.46
CA ASP A 74 2.37 13.30 13.85
C ASP A 74 2.58 14.59 14.66
N ALA A 75 3.72 15.26 14.46
CA ALA A 75 3.97 16.58 15.07
C ALA A 75 3.01 17.66 14.55
N ARG A 76 2.56 17.57 13.30
CA ARG A 76 1.56 18.49 12.71
C ARG A 76 0.17 18.27 13.28
N ILE A 77 -0.27 17.01 13.39
CA ILE A 77 -1.61 16.69 13.91
C ILE A 77 -1.76 17.04 15.41
N ALA A 78 -0.66 17.11 16.15
CA ALA A 78 -0.66 17.51 17.56
C ALA A 78 -0.91 19.02 17.76
N ARG A 79 -0.73 19.86 16.74
CA ARG A 79 -0.88 21.32 16.86
C ARG A 79 -2.37 21.74 16.90
N PRO A 80 -2.73 22.77 17.68
CA PRO A 80 -4.07 23.38 17.58
C PRO A 80 -4.31 23.93 16.17
N MET A 81 -5.52 23.74 15.65
CA MET A 81 -5.96 24.33 14.39
C MET A 81 -6.57 25.70 14.69
N GLN A 82 -6.15 26.74 13.97
CA GLN A 82 -6.66 28.08 14.21
C GLN A 82 -8.16 28.16 13.91
N GLY A 83 -8.91 28.82 14.79
CA GLY A 83 -10.35 29.04 14.64
C GLY A 83 -11.24 27.87 15.11
N VAL A 84 -10.65 26.78 15.63
CA VAL A 84 -11.40 25.58 16.02
C VAL A 84 -11.21 25.25 17.51
N LEU A 85 -12.33 25.04 18.20
CA LEU A 85 -12.40 24.61 19.60
C LEU A 85 -12.53 23.07 19.70
N ALA A 86 -11.97 22.50 20.77
CA ALA A 86 -12.11 21.10 21.16
C ALA A 86 -11.83 20.08 20.03
N GLN A 87 -10.57 19.98 19.63
CA GLN A 87 -10.11 19.06 18.59
C GLN A 87 -9.34 17.86 19.16
N LYS A 88 -9.62 16.66 18.65
CA LYS A 88 -8.77 15.48 18.85
C LYS A 88 -8.69 14.71 17.54
N PHE A 89 -7.53 14.75 16.90
CA PHE A 89 -7.26 13.99 15.68
C PHE A 89 -7.10 12.51 16.00
N SER A 90 -7.61 11.68 15.09
CA SER A 90 -7.26 10.26 15.06
C SER A 90 -5.76 10.10 14.89
N ALA A 91 -5.22 8.95 15.32
CA ALA A 91 -3.86 8.57 14.94
C ALA A 91 -3.73 8.65 13.41
N SER A 92 -2.54 9.04 12.94
CA SER A 92 -2.25 9.01 11.51
C SER A 92 -2.41 7.57 11.02
N SER A 93 -3.16 7.39 9.94
CA SER A 93 -3.24 6.12 9.25
C SER A 93 -2.46 6.28 7.96
N PRO A 94 -1.48 5.40 7.66
CA PRO A 94 -0.87 5.40 6.34
C PRO A 94 -2.00 5.22 5.32
N ALA A 95 -2.16 6.20 4.43
CA ALA A 95 -3.03 6.01 3.28
C ALA A 95 -2.43 4.87 2.43
N PRO A 96 -3.19 4.24 1.52
CA PRO A 96 -2.65 3.24 0.58
C PRO A 96 -1.52 3.77 -0.34
N LEU A 97 -1.15 5.06 -0.22
CA LEU A 97 0.05 5.65 -0.81
C LEU A 97 1.05 5.95 0.33
N PRO A 98 2.28 5.41 0.32
CA PRO A 98 3.29 5.65 1.37
C PRO A 98 3.74 7.12 1.45
N THR A 99 3.31 7.95 0.51
CA THR A 99 3.66 9.37 0.41
C THR A 99 2.50 10.29 0.82
N LEU A 100 1.41 9.77 1.37
CA LEU A 100 0.23 10.57 1.75
C LEU A 100 -0.28 10.13 3.13
N HIS A 101 -0.37 11.07 4.06
CA HIS A 101 -0.96 10.85 5.38
C HIS A 101 -2.22 11.69 5.53
N VAL A 102 -3.25 11.11 6.12
CA VAL A 102 -4.51 11.80 6.41
C VAL A 102 -4.87 11.58 7.87
N ALA A 103 -5.29 12.64 8.55
CA ALA A 103 -5.87 12.57 9.88
C ALA A 103 -7.18 13.34 9.91
N MET A 104 -8.17 12.80 10.63
CA MET A 104 -9.49 13.43 10.75
C MET A 104 -9.78 13.72 12.22
N ALA A 105 -10.53 14.78 12.46
CA ALA A 105 -11.07 15.13 13.76
C ALA A 105 -12.46 15.72 13.62
N ALA A 106 -13.18 15.76 14.74
CA ALA A 106 -14.31 16.67 14.91
C ALA A 106 -13.86 17.84 15.79
N GLY A 107 -14.47 19.00 15.57
CA GLY A 107 -14.27 20.21 16.37
C GLY A 107 -15.54 21.03 16.47
N ARG A 108 -15.42 22.22 17.05
CA ARG A 108 -16.49 23.23 17.08
C ARG A 108 -15.96 24.61 16.73
N ASP A 109 -16.79 25.46 16.14
CA ASP A 109 -16.46 26.87 15.96
C ASP A 109 -16.68 27.68 17.25
N GLY A 110 -16.43 28.99 17.21
CA GLY A 110 -16.66 29.91 18.33
C GLY A 110 -18.15 30.08 18.72
N ALA A 111 -19.08 29.70 17.84
CA ALA A 111 -20.52 29.69 18.10
C ALA A 111 -21.02 28.31 18.62
N GLY A 112 -20.16 27.31 18.67
CA GLY A 112 -20.46 25.95 19.13
C GLY A 112 -20.99 25.01 18.04
N ALA A 113 -21.03 25.43 16.77
CA ALA A 113 -21.44 24.58 15.64
C ALA A 113 -20.43 23.45 15.40
N ARG A 114 -20.88 22.30 14.92
CA ARG A 114 -20.02 21.13 14.69
C ARG A 114 -19.22 21.28 13.40
N LEU A 115 -17.91 21.05 13.50
CA LEU A 115 -16.98 21.06 12.38
C LEU A 115 -16.34 19.68 12.18
N ALA A 116 -16.13 19.33 10.92
CA ALA A 116 -15.24 18.26 10.49
C ALA A 116 -13.89 18.88 10.09
N LEU A 117 -12.81 18.26 10.56
CA LEU A 117 -11.44 18.72 10.33
C LEU A 117 -10.66 17.62 9.62
N VAL A 118 -9.91 18.01 8.59
CA VAL A 118 -9.03 17.09 7.86
C VAL A 118 -7.64 17.69 7.77
N ARG A 119 -6.63 16.89 8.09
CA ARG A 119 -5.22 17.20 7.87
C ARG A 119 -4.66 16.26 6.83
N VAL A 120 -3.94 16.81 5.88
CA VAL A 120 -3.29 16.05 4.81
C VAL A 120 -1.82 16.43 4.77
N GLY A 121 -0.96 15.42 4.79
CA GLY A 121 0.46 15.57 4.55
C GLY A 121 0.84 14.77 3.33
N CYS A 122 1.70 15.30 2.47
CA CYS A 122 2.28 14.48 1.40
C CYS A 122 3.79 14.67 1.27
N GLN A 123 4.47 13.57 0.96
CA GLN A 123 5.87 13.56 0.58
C GLN A 123 5.98 13.59 -0.95
N ARG A 124 6.71 14.57 -1.46
CA ARG A 124 6.93 14.78 -2.89
C ARG A 124 8.14 13.98 -3.38
N ALA A 125 8.20 13.74 -4.68
CA ALA A 125 9.29 12.99 -5.31
C ALA A 125 10.68 13.64 -5.14
N ASP A 126 10.73 14.94 -4.88
CA ASP A 126 11.95 15.72 -4.61
C ASP A 126 12.31 15.74 -3.11
N HIS A 127 11.75 14.83 -2.31
CA HIS A 127 11.95 14.77 -0.86
C HIS A 127 11.62 16.10 -0.18
N ARG A 128 10.57 16.78 -0.63
CA ARG A 128 9.93 17.87 0.10
C ARG A 128 8.57 17.42 0.62
N VAL A 129 8.06 18.09 1.64
CA VAL A 129 6.76 17.79 2.24
C VAL A 129 5.82 18.97 2.08
N LEU A 130 4.54 18.67 1.88
CA LEU A 130 3.46 19.65 1.81
C LEU A 130 2.44 19.30 2.87
N PHE A 131 1.88 20.33 3.50
CA PHE A 131 0.86 20.20 4.53
C PHE A 131 -0.39 20.98 4.15
N ALA A 132 -1.55 20.43 4.45
CA ALA A 132 -2.82 21.10 4.27
C ALA A 132 -3.79 20.82 5.43
N GLU A 133 -4.61 21.81 5.74
CA GLU A 133 -5.70 21.74 6.71
C GLU A 133 -7.01 22.10 6.04
N MET A 134 -8.07 21.35 6.34
CA MET A 134 -9.41 21.61 5.85
C MET A 134 -10.38 21.68 7.03
N VAL A 135 -11.25 22.67 7.00
CA VAL A 135 -12.29 22.92 8.02
C VAL A 135 -13.61 23.14 7.31
N PHE A 136 -14.63 22.37 7.70
CA PHE A 136 -15.97 22.53 7.15
C PHE A 136 -17.04 22.05 8.15
N PRO A 137 -18.28 22.57 8.07
CA PRO A 137 -19.44 22.04 8.79
C PRO A 137 -19.58 20.52 8.70
N ASP A 138 -19.81 19.86 9.83
CA ASP A 138 -20.00 18.40 9.90
C ASP A 138 -21.42 17.99 9.47
N ASP A 139 -21.77 18.29 8.22
CA ASP A 139 -23.02 17.86 7.59
C ASP A 139 -22.75 17.22 6.21
N ALA A 140 -23.66 16.34 5.79
CA ALA A 140 -23.47 15.52 4.59
C ALA A 140 -23.46 16.33 3.29
N SER A 141 -24.23 17.43 3.22
CA SER A 141 -24.29 18.32 2.06
C SER A 141 -22.99 19.08 1.85
N THR A 142 -22.47 19.73 2.90
CA THR A 142 -21.18 20.43 2.85
C THR A 142 -20.06 19.46 2.52
N ARG A 143 -20.04 18.30 3.17
CA ARG A 143 -19.00 17.29 2.95
C ARG A 143 -18.90 16.86 1.48
N LYS A 144 -20.04 16.65 0.82
CA LYS A 144 -20.10 16.29 -0.60
C LYS A 144 -19.63 17.43 -1.52
N ALA A 145 -19.91 18.69 -1.17
CA ALA A 145 -19.54 19.84 -1.99
C ALA A 145 -18.07 20.26 -1.84
N VAL A 146 -17.49 20.06 -0.65
CA VAL A 146 -16.22 20.69 -0.24
C VAL A 146 -15.03 19.76 -0.36
N VAL A 147 -15.17 18.52 0.13
CA VAL A 147 -14.02 17.61 0.30
C VAL A 147 -13.33 17.35 -1.05
N ASP A 148 -14.12 17.24 -2.11
CA ASP A 148 -13.70 16.92 -3.46
C ASP A 148 -12.76 17.96 -4.07
N ALA A 149 -13.25 19.19 -4.07
CA ALA A 149 -12.55 20.34 -4.60
C ALA A 149 -11.28 20.62 -3.80
N ALA A 150 -11.36 20.52 -2.47
CA ALA A 150 -10.23 20.77 -1.60
C ALA A 150 -9.14 19.68 -1.71
N PHE A 151 -9.49 18.39 -1.81
CA PHE A 151 -8.50 17.33 -2.05
C PHE A 151 -7.87 17.42 -3.46
N ALA A 152 -8.60 17.89 -4.47
CA ALA A 152 -8.04 18.13 -5.80
C ALA A 152 -6.91 19.18 -5.74
N VAL A 153 -7.13 20.28 -5.01
CA VAL A 153 -6.10 21.31 -4.77
C VAL A 153 -4.86 20.70 -4.11
N VAL A 154 -5.02 19.97 -2.99
CA VAL A 154 -3.89 19.39 -2.27
C VAL A 154 -3.11 18.39 -3.14
N THR A 155 -3.80 17.51 -3.87
CA THR A 155 -3.15 16.50 -4.71
C THR A 155 -2.45 17.07 -5.95
N ASN A 156 -2.89 18.21 -6.48
CA ASN A 156 -2.19 18.92 -7.53
C ASN A 156 -0.91 19.59 -6.98
N ALA A 157 -1.02 20.24 -5.82
CA ALA A 157 0.15 20.82 -5.14
C ALA A 157 1.20 19.77 -4.75
N CYS A 158 0.78 18.53 -4.43
CA CYS A 158 1.69 17.40 -4.20
C CYS A 158 2.41 16.93 -5.48
N ARG A 159 1.82 17.14 -6.67
CA ARG A 159 2.33 16.66 -7.96
C ARG A 159 3.28 17.63 -8.65
N ASP A 160 3.12 18.94 -8.44
CA ASP A 160 3.89 20.00 -9.11
C ASP A 160 5.35 20.09 -8.65
N SER A 161 6.09 18.99 -8.79
CA SER A 161 7.55 18.99 -8.88
C SER A 161 7.94 19.50 -10.24
N ALA A 162 8.70 20.61 -10.28
CA ALA A 162 9.41 21.00 -11.48
C ALA A 162 10.10 19.75 -12.05
N PRO A 163 10.12 19.57 -13.39
CA PRO A 163 10.73 18.39 -13.99
C PRO A 163 12.15 18.26 -13.45
N PRO A 164 12.59 17.07 -13.00
CA PRO A 164 13.98 16.89 -12.62
C PRO A 164 14.82 17.25 -13.85
N ALA A 165 15.75 18.19 -13.68
CA ALA A 165 16.82 18.39 -14.64
C ALA A 165 17.42 17.01 -14.94
N THR A 166 17.55 16.69 -16.22
CA THR A 166 18.09 15.44 -16.76
C THR A 166 19.39 15.05 -16.07
N ALA A 167 19.29 14.33 -14.96
CA ALA A 167 20.40 13.67 -14.32
C ALA A 167 20.55 12.35 -15.07
N ALA A 168 21.57 12.27 -15.91
CA ALA A 168 22.05 11.02 -16.46
C ALA A 168 22.24 10.03 -15.30
N VAL A 169 21.54 8.90 -15.38
CA VAL A 169 21.70 7.80 -14.44
C VAL A 169 23.17 7.37 -14.51
N PRO A 170 23.94 7.37 -13.40
CA PRO A 170 25.27 6.80 -13.40
C PRO A 170 25.17 5.33 -13.80
N ALA A 171 25.99 4.91 -14.75
CA ALA A 171 26.05 3.55 -15.28
C ALA A 171 26.35 2.45 -14.22
N ALA A 172 26.51 2.81 -12.94
CA ALA A 172 26.70 1.89 -11.83
C ALA A 172 25.43 1.15 -11.38
N VAL A 173 24.22 1.58 -11.79
CA VAL A 173 22.97 0.88 -11.44
C VAL A 173 22.60 -0.21 -12.47
N ALA A 174 23.24 -0.21 -13.64
CA ALA A 174 23.04 -1.24 -14.68
C ALA A 174 23.88 -2.51 -14.47
N ALA A 175 24.80 -2.52 -13.48
CA ALA A 175 25.65 -3.66 -13.18
C ALA A 175 25.23 -4.45 -11.92
N SER A 176 24.03 -4.23 -11.38
CA SER A 176 23.43 -5.04 -10.31
C SER A 176 22.28 -5.92 -10.82
N ALA A 177 22.46 -6.51 -12.01
CA ALA A 177 21.54 -7.49 -12.60
C ALA A 177 22.09 -8.94 -12.55
N ALA A 178 23.09 -9.19 -11.71
CA ALA A 178 23.62 -10.53 -11.43
C ALA A 178 23.85 -10.77 -9.93
N ALA A 179 23.14 -10.06 -9.07
CA ALA A 179 23.06 -10.41 -7.65
C ALA A 179 21.90 -11.40 -7.46
N GLN A 180 22.25 -12.63 -7.08
CA GLN A 180 21.32 -13.66 -6.62
C GLN A 180 20.27 -13.05 -5.66
N PRO A 181 19.01 -13.52 -5.67
CA PRO A 181 18.06 -13.11 -4.63
C PRO A 181 18.64 -13.46 -3.26
N PRO A 182 18.30 -12.69 -2.19
CA PRO A 182 18.79 -13.01 -0.85
C PRO A 182 18.37 -14.44 -0.49
N ARG A 183 19.37 -15.31 -0.33
CA ARG A 183 19.23 -16.69 0.11
C ARG A 183 19.37 -16.66 1.64
N ARG A 184 18.29 -17.02 2.36
CA ARG A 184 18.17 -17.31 3.81
C ARG A 184 18.24 -16.12 4.78
N ASP A 185 17.09 -15.62 5.23
CA ASP A 185 17.02 -14.60 6.30
C ASP A 185 15.98 -14.89 7.40
N TYR A 186 15.22 -16.00 7.35
CA TYR A 186 14.33 -16.31 8.47
C TYR A 186 15.12 -16.99 9.60
N ALA A 187 15.08 -16.40 10.80
CA ALA A 187 15.78 -16.89 11.99
C ALA A 187 15.36 -18.32 12.43
N PHE A 188 14.28 -18.84 11.84
CA PHE A 188 13.75 -20.18 12.09
C PHE A 188 13.99 -21.17 10.94
N GLU A 189 14.79 -20.83 9.93
CA GLU A 189 15.22 -21.79 8.91
C GLU A 189 16.28 -22.75 9.45
N THR A 190 16.22 -24.01 9.03
CA THR A 190 17.28 -24.99 9.33
C THR A 190 18.57 -24.66 8.57
N ALA A 191 19.71 -24.94 9.20
CA ALA A 191 21.02 -24.72 8.57
C ALA A 191 21.19 -25.52 7.26
N GLN A 192 20.61 -26.72 7.20
CA GLN A 192 20.57 -27.57 6.01
C GLN A 192 19.12 -27.70 5.50
N PRO A 193 18.87 -27.55 4.18
CA PRO A 193 17.52 -27.74 3.65
C PRO A 193 17.06 -29.19 3.83
N GLY A 194 15.78 -29.40 4.12
CA GLY A 194 15.13 -30.71 4.26
C GLY A 194 15.31 -31.39 5.62
N THR A 195 16.02 -30.75 6.57
CA THR A 195 16.26 -31.33 7.91
C THR A 195 15.23 -30.94 8.97
N GLY A 196 14.27 -30.10 8.62
CA GLY A 196 13.17 -29.63 9.46
C GLY A 196 12.01 -30.62 9.54
N VAL A 197 10.77 -30.13 9.40
CA VAL A 197 9.56 -30.93 9.61
C VAL A 197 9.38 -31.96 8.49
N LYS A 198 9.35 -33.24 8.88
CA LYS A 198 9.09 -34.36 7.96
C LYS A 198 7.58 -34.55 7.74
N PRO A 199 7.15 -35.05 6.57
CA PRO A 199 5.73 -35.35 6.32
C PRO A 199 5.10 -36.27 7.39
N SER A 200 5.86 -37.22 7.92
CA SER A 200 5.39 -38.13 8.97
C SER A 200 5.11 -37.46 10.32
N GLN A 201 5.64 -36.26 10.56
CA GLN A 201 5.43 -35.45 11.76
C GLN A 201 4.24 -34.48 11.64
N ILE A 202 3.71 -34.31 10.43
CA ILE A 202 2.54 -33.48 10.17
C ILE A 202 1.29 -34.31 10.48
N GLU A 203 0.40 -33.75 11.30
CA GLU A 203 -0.93 -34.30 11.51
C GLU A 203 -1.87 -33.85 10.39
N ALA A 204 -1.97 -32.54 10.18
CA ALA A 204 -2.89 -31.94 9.23
C ALA A 204 -2.44 -30.53 8.85
N VAL A 205 -2.91 -30.08 7.69
CA VAL A 205 -2.99 -28.65 7.39
C VAL A 205 -4.47 -28.29 7.27
N LEU A 206 -4.88 -27.28 8.03
CA LEU A 206 -6.27 -26.81 8.07
C LEU A 206 -6.38 -25.43 7.43
N MET A 207 -7.50 -25.17 6.79
CA MET A 207 -7.90 -23.84 6.31
C MET A 207 -9.20 -23.45 7.03
N PHE A 208 -9.26 -22.20 7.45
CA PHE A 208 -10.46 -21.58 7.98
C PHE A 208 -10.64 -20.21 7.34
N TRP A 209 -11.88 -19.78 7.13
CA TRP A 209 -12.14 -18.41 6.73
C TRP A 209 -13.16 -17.80 7.68
N ARG A 210 -13.04 -16.49 7.90
CA ARG A 210 -14.09 -15.71 8.57
C ARG A 210 -14.19 -14.33 7.97
N ASN A 211 -15.36 -13.75 8.16
CA ASN A 211 -15.56 -12.33 7.95
C ASN A 211 -14.95 -11.57 9.13
N GLU A 212 -14.04 -10.65 8.84
CA GLU A 212 -13.51 -9.70 9.80
C GLU A 212 -13.96 -8.29 9.46
N GLN A 213 -14.34 -7.53 10.48
CA GLN A 213 -14.70 -6.15 10.30
C GLN A 213 -13.46 -5.26 10.41
N ALA A 214 -13.06 -4.65 9.29
CA ALA A 214 -12.03 -3.63 9.22
C ALA A 214 -12.69 -2.27 8.98
N GLY A 215 -12.89 -1.49 10.05
CA GLY A 215 -13.61 -0.22 10.01
C GLY A 215 -15.08 -0.39 9.58
N MET A 216 -15.50 0.31 8.52
CA MET A 216 -16.85 0.18 7.95
C MET A 216 -16.99 -0.97 6.95
N THR A 217 -15.98 -1.83 6.82
CA THR A 217 -15.97 -2.89 5.80
C THR A 217 -15.88 -4.28 6.40
N MET A 218 -16.40 -5.24 5.64
CA MET A 218 -16.26 -6.66 5.91
C MET A 218 -15.22 -7.23 4.95
N GLN A 219 -14.20 -7.88 5.48
CA GLN A 219 -13.18 -8.58 4.73
C GLN A 219 -13.29 -10.08 5.00
N VAL A 220 -13.21 -10.89 3.95
CA VAL A 220 -13.01 -12.33 4.12
C VAL A 220 -11.52 -12.55 4.34
N HIS A 221 -11.16 -13.04 5.52
CA HIS A 221 -9.79 -13.47 5.81
C HIS A 221 -9.74 -14.99 5.81
N THR A 222 -8.70 -15.54 5.17
CA THR A 222 -8.42 -16.97 5.15
C THR A 222 -7.18 -17.24 6.00
N TYR A 223 -7.30 -18.20 6.90
CA TYR A 223 -6.28 -18.65 7.83
C TYR A 223 -5.88 -20.06 7.48
N PHE A 224 -4.60 -20.37 7.64
CA PHE A 224 -4.07 -21.71 7.51
C PHE A 224 -3.39 -22.12 8.80
N TYR A 225 -3.50 -23.39 9.18
CA TYR A 225 -2.88 -23.92 10.38
C TYR A 225 -2.08 -25.16 10.05
N LEU A 226 -0.80 -25.18 10.42
CA LEU A 226 0.04 -26.37 10.36
C LEU A 226 -0.04 -27.10 11.70
N LEU A 227 -0.64 -28.28 11.74
CA LEU A 227 -0.73 -29.13 12.93
C LEU A 227 0.37 -30.19 12.91
N LEU A 228 1.14 -30.26 13.99
CA LEU A 228 2.18 -31.26 14.19
C LEU A 228 1.70 -32.35 15.15
N LYS A 229 2.18 -33.59 14.95
CA LYS A 229 1.81 -34.73 15.79
C LYS A 229 2.26 -34.64 17.26
N ASP A 230 3.16 -33.71 17.58
CA ASP A 230 3.54 -33.41 18.97
C ASP A 230 2.45 -32.63 19.75
N GLY A 231 1.33 -32.34 19.10
CA GLY A 231 0.19 -31.62 19.65
C GLY A 231 0.34 -30.09 19.58
N SER A 232 1.36 -29.57 18.92
CA SER A 232 1.49 -28.14 18.63
C SER A 232 0.96 -27.78 17.24
N PHE A 233 0.49 -26.55 17.08
CA PHE A 233 0.18 -26.00 15.77
C PHE A 233 0.83 -24.63 15.59
N ARG A 234 1.01 -24.24 14.33
CA ARG A 234 1.38 -22.89 13.92
C ARG A 234 0.23 -22.23 13.14
N ASP A 235 -0.06 -20.97 13.46
CA ASP A 235 -0.94 -20.07 12.72
C ASP A 235 -0.20 -19.48 11.51
N GLY A 236 -0.83 -19.59 10.34
CA GLY A 236 -0.23 -19.39 9.03
C GLY A 236 0.70 -20.52 8.61
N LEU A 237 0.86 -20.68 7.30
CA LEU A 237 1.96 -21.48 6.77
C LEU A 237 3.24 -20.63 6.73
N PRO A 238 4.41 -21.21 7.05
CA PRO A 238 5.70 -20.54 6.90
C PRO A 238 5.94 -20.07 5.47
N PRO A 239 6.80 -19.06 5.28
CA PRO A 239 7.25 -18.65 3.97
C PRO A 239 8.21 -19.67 3.32
N VAL A 240 8.71 -20.68 4.06
CA VAL A 240 9.60 -21.73 3.54
C VAL A 240 8.90 -23.08 3.56
N GLN A 241 9.37 -24.03 2.75
CA GLN A 241 8.87 -25.41 2.81
C GLN A 241 8.97 -26.00 4.24
N PHE A 242 8.06 -26.91 4.59
CA PHE A 242 8.01 -27.45 5.96
C PHE A 242 9.31 -28.15 6.38
N GLY A 243 9.97 -28.81 5.42
CA GLY A 243 11.26 -29.46 5.61
C GLY A 243 12.42 -28.51 5.93
N ASP A 244 12.23 -27.18 5.87
CA ASP A 244 13.26 -26.19 6.18
C ASP A 244 12.98 -25.43 7.49
N ILE A 245 11.93 -25.78 8.24
CA ILE A 245 11.60 -25.11 9.50
C ILE A 245 12.31 -25.77 10.69
N ASP A 246 13.05 -24.99 11.47
CA ASP A 246 13.39 -25.30 12.86
C ASP A 246 12.22 -24.89 13.77
N VAL A 247 11.42 -25.87 14.17
CA VAL A 247 10.22 -25.67 15.01
C VAL A 247 10.56 -25.04 16.36
N ALA A 248 11.71 -25.37 16.95
CA ALA A 248 12.10 -24.83 18.24
C ALA A 248 12.49 -23.35 18.11
N ALA A 249 13.26 -23.01 17.08
CA ALA A 249 13.59 -21.63 16.76
C ALA A 249 12.33 -20.81 16.41
N ALA A 250 11.41 -21.36 15.62
CA ALA A 250 10.14 -20.73 15.27
C ALA A 250 9.27 -20.45 16.50
N LYS A 251 9.12 -21.42 17.42
CA LYS A 251 8.38 -21.24 18.67
C LYS A 251 8.97 -20.15 19.56
N LYS A 252 10.30 -19.97 19.52
CA LYS A 252 10.99 -18.94 20.30
C LYS A 252 10.90 -17.55 19.64
N GLY A 253 11.01 -17.49 18.31
CA GLY A 253 11.00 -16.24 17.55
C GLY A 253 9.59 -15.68 17.30
N GLU A 254 8.59 -16.55 17.20
CA GLU A 254 7.22 -16.21 16.84
C GLU A 254 6.19 -16.79 17.83
N PRO A 255 6.36 -16.66 19.15
CA PRO A 255 5.56 -17.40 20.14
C PRO A 255 4.05 -17.22 20.01
N ASP A 256 3.59 -16.06 19.52
CA ASP A 256 2.17 -15.75 19.33
C ASP A 256 1.52 -16.53 18.18
N LEU A 257 2.32 -17.07 17.25
CA LEU A 257 1.84 -17.91 16.15
C LEU A 257 1.71 -19.38 16.56
N TRP A 258 2.07 -19.75 17.80
CA TRP A 258 2.06 -21.15 18.23
C TRP A 258 1.03 -21.43 19.31
N GLY A 259 0.39 -22.58 19.19
CA GLY A 259 -0.56 -23.07 20.18
C GLY A 259 -0.57 -24.59 20.29
N ARG A 260 -1.60 -25.11 20.96
CA ARG A 260 -1.83 -26.54 21.14
C ARG A 260 -3.12 -26.95 20.44
N TRP A 261 -3.14 -28.16 19.90
CA TRP A 261 -4.35 -28.72 19.31
C TRP A 261 -4.71 -30.06 19.94
N LYS A 262 -5.98 -30.43 19.81
CA LYS A 262 -6.50 -31.75 20.19
C LYS A 262 -7.54 -32.22 19.18
N ARG A 263 -7.52 -33.52 18.86
CA ARG A 263 -8.56 -34.15 18.06
C ARG A 263 -9.81 -34.39 18.90
N GLU A 264 -10.97 -34.07 18.34
CA GLU A 264 -12.28 -34.29 18.95
C GLU A 264 -13.21 -34.92 17.92
N GLY A 265 -13.22 -36.26 17.89
CA GLY A 265 -13.91 -37.01 16.83
C GLY A 265 -13.32 -36.70 15.46
N THR A 266 -14.13 -36.09 14.60
CA THR A 266 -13.75 -35.67 13.23
C THR A 266 -13.23 -34.22 13.16
N SER A 267 -13.17 -33.51 14.28
CA SER A 267 -12.79 -32.10 14.35
C SER A 267 -11.48 -31.90 15.11
N TYR A 268 -10.89 -30.72 14.94
CA TYR A 268 -9.67 -30.27 15.57
C TYR A 268 -9.97 -29.04 16.43
N ARG A 269 -9.70 -29.12 17.73
CA ARG A 269 -9.76 -27.97 18.64
C ARG A 269 -8.37 -27.34 18.72
N LEU A 270 -8.26 -26.08 18.32
CA LEU A 270 -7.07 -25.25 18.42
C LEU A 270 -7.18 -24.35 19.66
N ALA A 271 -6.12 -24.30 20.46
CA ALA A 271 -6.03 -23.50 21.67
C ALA A 271 -4.75 -22.68 21.69
N TRP A 272 -4.91 -21.36 21.76
CA TRP A 272 -3.82 -20.42 22.00
C TRP A 272 -3.64 -20.21 23.50
N PRO A 273 -2.43 -19.89 23.99
CA PRO A 273 -2.18 -19.69 25.42
C PRO A 273 -3.09 -18.65 26.08
N ASN A 274 -3.49 -17.60 25.36
CA ASN A 274 -4.24 -16.45 25.89
C ASN A 274 -5.42 -16.00 24.99
N GLN A 275 -5.98 -16.87 24.15
CA GLN A 275 -7.07 -16.49 23.22
C GLN A 275 -8.19 -17.54 23.17
N TYR A 276 -9.26 -17.20 22.46
CA TYR A 276 -10.38 -18.09 22.20
C TYR A 276 -9.93 -19.34 21.46
N ASN A 277 -10.49 -20.48 21.86
CA ASN A 277 -10.29 -21.74 21.16
C ASN A 277 -11.15 -21.78 19.90
N CYS A 278 -10.61 -22.33 18.82
CA CYS A 278 -11.34 -22.56 17.57
C CYS A 278 -11.56 -24.07 17.38
N VAL A 279 -12.72 -24.47 16.83
CA VAL A 279 -12.98 -25.87 16.46
C VAL A 279 -13.23 -25.92 14.96
N LEU A 280 -12.39 -26.69 14.25
CA LEU A 280 -12.42 -26.85 12.80
C LEU A 280 -12.78 -28.29 12.46
N ASP A 281 -13.70 -28.49 11.53
CA ASP A 281 -14.14 -29.81 11.10
C ASP A 281 -13.32 -30.35 9.92
N ALA A 282 -13.71 -31.52 9.41
CA ALA A 282 -13.02 -32.19 8.32
C ALA A 282 -13.04 -31.40 7.00
N SER A 283 -13.95 -30.45 6.79
CA SER A 283 -14.00 -29.61 5.57
C SER A 283 -12.85 -28.61 5.50
N SER A 284 -12.26 -28.28 6.65
CA SER A 284 -11.05 -27.46 6.74
C SER A 284 -9.79 -28.19 6.28
N LEU A 285 -9.82 -29.52 6.15
CA LEU A 285 -8.61 -30.28 5.78
C LEU A 285 -8.11 -29.91 4.40
N ARG A 286 -6.79 -29.72 4.31
CA ARG A 286 -6.07 -29.54 3.06
C ARG A 286 -5.11 -30.71 2.86
N GLN A 287 -4.94 -31.10 1.60
CA GLN A 287 -4.23 -32.29 1.17
C GLN A 287 -2.89 -31.90 0.54
N PRO A 288 -1.84 -32.71 0.75
CA PRO A 288 -0.61 -32.56 -0.01
C PRO A 288 -0.82 -32.93 -1.49
N ALA A 289 0.19 -32.63 -2.30
CA ALA A 289 0.32 -33.16 -3.64
C ALA A 289 0.46 -34.68 -3.64
N ARG A 290 -0.08 -35.31 -4.68
CA ARG A 290 0.10 -36.73 -4.97
C ARG A 290 1.45 -36.92 -5.68
N PRO A 291 2.06 -38.12 -5.59
CA PRO A 291 3.28 -38.42 -6.34
C PRO A 291 3.08 -38.18 -7.85
N GLY A 292 3.97 -37.38 -8.45
CA GLY A 292 3.90 -37.04 -9.88
C GLY A 292 2.71 -36.15 -10.28
N GLU A 293 2.06 -35.49 -9.32
CA GLU A 293 0.93 -34.61 -9.60
C GLU A 293 1.35 -33.39 -10.44
N MET A 294 0.61 -33.14 -11.51
CA MET A 294 0.70 -31.91 -12.31
C MET A 294 -0.62 -31.16 -12.24
N LEU A 295 -0.55 -29.86 -11.96
CA LEU A 295 -1.67 -28.94 -11.99
C LEU A 295 -1.95 -28.49 -13.42
N ASP A 296 -3.18 -28.03 -13.65
CA ASP A 296 -3.65 -27.69 -14.99
C ASP A 296 -4.79 -26.68 -14.93
N GLY A 297 -4.58 -25.46 -15.39
CA GLY A 297 -5.58 -24.40 -15.36
C GLY A 297 -5.17 -23.20 -14.51
N GLU A 298 -6.04 -22.20 -14.51
CA GLU A 298 -5.82 -20.95 -13.80
C GLU A 298 -6.41 -21.01 -12.39
N TYR A 299 -5.60 -20.64 -11.41
CA TYR A 299 -6.02 -20.45 -10.02
C TYR A 299 -5.99 -18.97 -9.70
N ARG A 300 -7.07 -18.44 -9.12
CA ARG A 300 -7.25 -17.01 -8.90
C ARG A 300 -7.41 -16.70 -7.41
N GLY A 301 -6.71 -15.66 -6.97
CA GLY A 301 -6.89 -14.98 -5.71
C GLY A 301 -7.58 -13.64 -5.94
N PHE A 302 -8.42 -13.26 -4.99
CA PHE A 302 -9.05 -11.95 -4.96
C PHE A 302 -8.94 -11.39 -3.56
N SER A 303 -8.46 -10.16 -3.46
CA SER A 303 -8.61 -9.36 -2.26
C SER A 303 -9.26 -8.04 -2.62
N ALA A 304 -10.19 -7.61 -1.77
CA ALA A 304 -10.73 -6.28 -1.83
C ALA A 304 -10.68 -5.66 -0.44
N TYR A 305 -10.30 -4.40 -0.41
CA TYR A 305 -10.42 -3.55 0.75
C TYR A 305 -11.13 -2.29 0.33
N SER A 306 -12.13 -1.88 1.11
CA SER A 306 -12.78 -0.61 0.89
C SER A 306 -12.49 0.34 2.03
N THR A 307 -12.37 1.61 1.72
CA THR A 307 -12.48 2.71 2.67
C THR A 307 -13.82 3.41 2.41
N MET A 308 -14.11 4.45 3.18
CA MET A 308 -15.26 5.31 2.91
C MET A 308 -15.25 5.94 1.51
N TYR A 309 -14.08 6.05 0.86
CA TYR A 309 -13.88 6.80 -0.37
C TYR A 309 -13.19 5.99 -1.48
N SER A 310 -12.86 4.72 -1.23
CA SER A 310 -12.18 3.91 -2.24
C SER A 310 -12.42 2.44 -2.08
N VAL A 311 -12.34 1.73 -3.20
CA VAL A 311 -12.24 0.28 -3.22
C VAL A 311 -10.94 -0.07 -3.92
N SER A 312 -10.03 -0.68 -3.18
CA SER A 312 -8.88 -1.37 -3.75
C SER A 312 -9.27 -2.82 -3.99
N GLN A 313 -9.05 -3.30 -5.21
CA GLN A 313 -9.25 -4.68 -5.60
C GLN A 313 -7.96 -5.20 -6.20
N SER A 314 -7.52 -6.36 -5.76
CA SER A 314 -6.39 -7.08 -6.34
C SER A 314 -6.88 -8.44 -6.77
N ASN A 315 -6.88 -8.66 -8.07
CA ASN A 315 -6.96 -9.98 -8.65
C ASN A 315 -5.54 -10.45 -8.91
N TRP A 316 -5.25 -11.70 -8.61
CA TRP A 316 -4.01 -12.31 -9.03
C TRP A 316 -4.27 -13.76 -9.37
N SER A 317 -3.43 -14.31 -10.24
CA SER A 317 -3.58 -15.68 -10.66
C SER A 317 -2.26 -16.34 -10.95
N VAL A 318 -2.29 -17.65 -10.89
CA VAL A 318 -1.23 -18.52 -11.40
C VAL A 318 -1.87 -19.53 -12.35
N GLN A 319 -1.39 -19.52 -13.58
CA GLN A 319 -1.70 -20.53 -14.57
C GLN A 319 -0.68 -21.65 -14.41
N PHE A 320 -1.16 -22.89 -14.25
CA PHE A 320 -0.32 -24.08 -14.33
C PHE A 320 -0.67 -24.87 -15.58
N SER A 321 0.32 -25.55 -16.15
CA SER A 321 0.14 -26.49 -17.25
C SER A 321 0.71 -27.87 -16.90
N ARG A 322 0.19 -28.89 -17.58
CA ARG A 322 0.53 -30.30 -17.32
C ARG A 322 1.95 -30.69 -17.71
N ASP A 323 2.61 -29.85 -18.50
CA ASP A 323 4.02 -29.97 -18.86
C ASP A 323 4.95 -29.43 -17.76
N GLY A 324 4.40 -28.96 -16.64
CA GLY A 324 5.18 -28.50 -15.49
C GLY A 324 5.55 -27.02 -15.56
N HIS A 325 4.93 -26.22 -16.42
CA HIS A 325 5.14 -24.76 -16.45
C HIS A 325 4.13 -23.99 -15.60
N PHE A 326 4.55 -22.83 -15.11
CA PHE A 326 3.68 -21.87 -14.45
C PHE A 326 3.86 -20.46 -14.99
N LEU A 327 2.79 -19.65 -14.89
CA LEU A 327 2.81 -18.23 -15.20
C LEU A 327 1.98 -17.47 -14.18
N LYS A 328 2.60 -16.48 -13.52
CA LYS A 328 1.93 -15.58 -12.57
C LYS A 328 1.42 -14.32 -13.28
N SER A 329 0.16 -13.98 -13.00
CA SER A 329 -0.48 -12.76 -13.47
C SER A 329 -1.10 -11.99 -12.30
N ALA A 330 -1.15 -10.67 -12.38
CA ALA A 330 -1.81 -9.85 -11.39
C ALA A 330 -2.47 -8.64 -12.03
N ASN A 331 -3.71 -8.38 -11.65
CA ASN A 331 -4.43 -7.17 -12.01
C ASN A 331 -4.91 -6.48 -10.73
N ARG A 332 -4.33 -5.32 -10.43
CA ARG A 332 -4.68 -4.51 -9.28
C ARG A 332 -5.40 -3.28 -9.75
N SER A 333 -6.62 -3.08 -9.30
CA SER A 333 -7.39 -1.87 -9.59
C SER A 333 -7.78 -1.19 -8.29
N VAL A 334 -7.50 0.10 -8.19
CA VAL A 334 -8.10 0.95 -7.18
C VAL A 334 -9.13 1.80 -7.90
N VAL A 335 -10.38 1.62 -7.53
CA VAL A 335 -11.49 2.45 -7.98
C VAL A 335 -11.94 3.23 -6.77
N GLY A 336 -11.46 4.47 -6.70
CA GLY A 336 -11.81 5.39 -5.63
C GLY A 336 -12.64 6.52 -6.17
N SER A 337 -13.68 6.87 -5.44
CA SER A 337 -14.17 8.23 -5.52
C SER A 337 -13.69 8.91 -4.26
N ALA A 338 -12.68 9.76 -4.38
CA ALA A 338 -12.34 10.67 -3.31
C ALA A 338 -13.54 11.56 -2.88
N THR A 339 -14.69 11.42 -3.57
CA THR A 339 -15.68 12.46 -3.81
C THR A 339 -17.15 12.05 -3.96
N GLY A 340 -17.49 10.75 -3.99
CA GLY A 340 -18.85 10.30 -4.31
C GLY A 340 -19.42 10.87 -5.64
N GLY A 341 -18.56 11.21 -6.62
CA GLY A 341 -18.95 11.84 -7.89
C GLY A 341 -17.91 11.76 -9.02
N ALA A 342 -16.60 11.84 -8.72
CA ALA A 342 -15.53 11.60 -9.68
C ALA A 342 -14.78 10.31 -9.33
N THR A 343 -14.75 9.35 -10.27
CA THR A 343 -14.05 8.08 -10.09
C THR A 343 -12.61 8.22 -10.59
N VAL A 344 -11.63 8.20 -9.68
CA VAL A 344 -10.23 8.02 -10.04
C VAL A 344 -9.94 6.52 -10.04
N GLY A 345 -9.79 5.97 -11.24
CA GLY A 345 -9.41 4.58 -11.46
C GLY A 345 -7.92 4.47 -11.73
N GLY A 346 -7.20 3.70 -10.91
CA GLY A 346 -5.86 3.22 -11.23
C GLY A 346 -5.90 1.72 -11.46
N ALA A 347 -5.37 1.23 -12.57
CA ALA A 347 -5.22 -0.18 -12.85
C ALA A 347 -3.74 -0.49 -13.16
N ILE A 348 -3.20 -1.49 -12.48
CA ILE A 348 -1.89 -2.08 -12.76
C ILE A 348 -2.17 -3.51 -13.21
N HIS A 349 -1.90 -3.79 -14.49
CA HIS A 349 -1.98 -5.12 -15.05
C HIS A 349 -0.57 -5.67 -15.24
N SER A 350 -0.38 -6.94 -14.92
CA SER A 350 0.91 -7.63 -14.95
C SER A 350 0.69 -9.03 -15.48
N ASP A 351 1.29 -9.33 -16.63
CA ASP A 351 1.20 -10.62 -17.32
C ASP A 351 2.54 -10.97 -18.00
N ASP A 352 2.48 -11.91 -18.95
CA ASP A 352 3.58 -12.36 -19.81
C ASP A 352 4.09 -11.29 -20.79
N ASN A 353 3.30 -10.24 -21.06
CA ASN A 353 3.68 -9.10 -21.90
C ASN A 353 4.31 -7.95 -21.09
N GLY A 354 4.40 -8.10 -19.76
CA GLY A 354 5.05 -7.16 -18.86
C GLY A 354 4.11 -6.55 -17.83
N THR A 355 4.42 -5.35 -17.34
CA THR A 355 3.51 -4.59 -16.47
C THR A 355 3.06 -3.33 -17.17
N THR A 356 1.75 -3.15 -17.25
CA THR A 356 1.11 -1.91 -17.70
C THR A 356 0.40 -1.26 -16.52
N SER A 357 0.54 0.06 -16.44
CA SER A 357 -0.16 0.86 -15.44
C SER A 357 -0.92 1.95 -16.16
N ASN A 358 -2.21 2.04 -15.87
CA ASN A 358 -3.13 3.04 -16.40
C ASN A 358 -3.78 3.77 -15.24
N MET A 359 -3.81 5.10 -15.29
CA MET A 359 -4.62 5.91 -14.39
C MET A 359 -5.59 6.74 -15.21
N GLY A 360 -6.87 6.74 -14.84
CA GLY A 360 -7.90 7.51 -15.54
C GLY A 360 -9.18 7.70 -14.73
N GLY A 361 -9.78 8.89 -14.89
CA GLY A 361 -11.19 9.16 -14.60
C GLY A 361 -11.50 10.57 -14.07
N GLY A 362 -12.34 11.32 -14.79
CA GLY A 362 -12.86 12.67 -14.46
C GLY A 362 -11.83 13.81 -14.55
N ASN A 363 -11.76 14.53 -15.68
CA ASN A 363 -10.82 15.63 -15.99
C ASN A 363 -9.32 15.28 -16.06
N PHE A 364 -8.91 14.02 -15.88
CA PHE A 364 -7.52 13.58 -16.06
C PHE A 364 -7.26 13.14 -17.51
N ALA A 365 -6.34 13.80 -18.20
CA ALA A 365 -5.81 13.35 -19.48
C ALA A 365 -4.94 12.08 -19.30
N THR A 366 -5.07 11.16 -20.26
CA THR A 366 -4.47 9.83 -20.29
C THR A 366 -2.93 9.85 -20.33
N SER A 367 -2.26 9.32 -19.31
CA SER A 367 -0.84 8.96 -19.39
C SER A 367 -0.69 7.50 -19.80
N ARG A 368 -0.07 7.25 -20.96
CA ARG A 368 0.33 5.89 -21.39
C ARG A 368 1.58 5.42 -20.66
N SER A 369 1.60 4.13 -20.37
CA SER A 369 2.57 3.39 -19.56
C SER A 369 4.00 3.41 -20.12
N ARG A 370 5.01 3.33 -19.23
CA ARG A 370 6.38 2.87 -19.53
C ARG A 370 6.50 1.39 -19.11
N PRO A 371 7.16 0.52 -19.89
CA PRO A 371 7.51 -0.84 -19.44
C PRO A 371 8.59 -0.74 -18.35
N GLY A 372 8.19 -0.88 -17.09
CA GLY A 372 9.07 -0.82 -15.91
C GLY A 372 8.78 -1.90 -14.86
N GLY A 373 8.10 -2.99 -15.26
CA GLY A 373 7.82 -4.13 -14.38
C GLY A 373 9.01 -5.08 -14.21
N ARG A 374 8.95 -5.94 -13.19
CA ARG A 374 9.88 -7.08 -13.07
C ARG A 374 9.85 -7.90 -14.37
N PRO A 375 11.01 -8.39 -14.86
CA PRO A 375 11.07 -9.13 -16.12
C PRO A 375 10.20 -10.39 -16.08
N VAL A 376 9.67 -10.80 -17.24
CA VAL A 376 8.81 -12.00 -17.42
C VAL A 376 9.42 -13.23 -16.75
N SER A 377 10.75 -13.36 -16.84
CA SER A 377 11.51 -14.46 -16.24
C SER A 377 11.44 -14.55 -14.70
N SER A 378 10.88 -13.54 -14.02
CA SER A 378 10.58 -13.56 -12.58
C SER A 378 9.13 -13.93 -12.24
N ARG A 379 8.33 -14.30 -13.25
CA ARG A 379 6.90 -14.65 -13.14
C ARG A 379 6.52 -15.96 -13.82
N SER A 380 7.40 -16.46 -14.70
CA SER A 380 7.27 -17.75 -15.35
C SER A 380 8.43 -18.67 -14.98
N GLY A 381 8.20 -19.96 -15.17
CA GLY A 381 9.19 -20.98 -14.95
C GLY A 381 8.59 -22.38 -15.03
N THR A 382 9.32 -23.34 -14.46
CA THR A 382 8.83 -24.70 -14.23
C THR A 382 8.55 -24.93 -12.75
N TYR A 383 7.64 -25.84 -12.43
CA TYR A 383 7.35 -26.21 -11.04
C TYR A 383 7.41 -27.72 -10.85
N LYS A 384 7.63 -28.13 -9.61
CA LYS A 384 7.52 -29.52 -9.17
C LYS A 384 6.73 -29.59 -7.88
N LEU A 385 5.87 -30.59 -7.78
CA LEU A 385 5.12 -30.89 -6.57
C LEU A 385 5.66 -32.17 -5.91
N ASP A 386 5.90 -32.09 -4.60
CA ASP A 386 6.28 -33.24 -3.79
C ASP A 386 5.67 -33.14 -2.39
N GLY A 387 4.61 -33.91 -2.15
CA GLY A 387 3.88 -33.91 -0.89
C GLY A 387 3.41 -32.51 -0.50
N TYR A 388 3.93 -31.99 0.62
CA TYR A 388 3.57 -30.66 1.12
C TYR A 388 4.39 -29.51 0.52
N ASN A 389 5.12 -29.75 -0.58
CA ASN A 389 6.05 -28.77 -1.14
C ASN A 389 5.74 -28.48 -2.61
N ILE A 390 5.94 -27.22 -2.98
CA ILE A 390 6.10 -26.77 -4.36
C ILE A 390 7.49 -26.15 -4.53
N GLU A 391 8.24 -26.65 -5.51
CA GLU A 391 9.48 -26.03 -5.99
C GLU A 391 9.14 -25.23 -7.25
N LEU A 392 9.52 -23.95 -7.26
CA LEU A 392 9.36 -23.03 -8.38
C LEU A 392 10.75 -22.71 -8.93
N ASP A 393 11.06 -23.23 -10.11
CA ASP A 393 12.27 -22.96 -10.87
C ASP A 393 11.95 -21.85 -11.88
N TYR A 394 12.28 -20.59 -11.56
CA TYR A 394 11.99 -19.43 -12.39
C TYR A 394 12.96 -19.34 -13.57
N ASP A 395 12.50 -18.78 -14.70
CA ASP A 395 13.33 -18.63 -15.91
C ASP A 395 14.54 -17.70 -15.72
N ASN A 396 14.53 -16.87 -14.66
CA ASN A 396 15.66 -16.04 -14.26
C ASN A 396 16.72 -16.81 -13.43
N GLY A 397 16.55 -18.12 -13.25
CA GLY A 397 17.46 -18.99 -12.49
C GLY A 397 17.23 -19.00 -10.98
N VAL A 398 16.22 -18.28 -10.48
CA VAL A 398 15.84 -18.34 -9.07
C VAL A 398 15.08 -19.62 -8.79
N VAL A 399 15.36 -20.26 -7.66
CA VAL A 399 14.60 -21.42 -7.17
C VAL A 399 13.99 -21.10 -5.82
N GLU A 400 12.68 -21.29 -5.70
CA GLU A 400 11.95 -21.13 -4.45
C GLU A 400 11.28 -22.43 -4.04
N ARG A 401 11.29 -22.72 -2.73
CA ARG A 401 10.58 -23.88 -2.16
C ARG A 401 9.61 -23.40 -1.11
N ARG A 402 8.33 -23.68 -1.34
CA ARG A 402 7.23 -23.19 -0.51
C ARG A 402 6.32 -24.35 -0.10
N PRO A 403 5.51 -24.19 0.94
CA PRO A 403 4.43 -25.12 1.23
C PRO A 403 3.48 -25.26 0.05
N PHE A 404 2.86 -26.44 -0.07
CA PHE A 404 1.78 -26.71 -1.00
C PHE A 404 0.71 -27.51 -0.30
N VAL A 405 -0.53 -27.02 -0.37
CA VAL A 405 -1.70 -27.76 0.05
C VAL A 405 -2.90 -27.43 -0.85
N ALA A 406 -3.84 -28.36 -0.98
CA ALA A 406 -4.99 -28.20 -1.85
C ALA A 406 -6.27 -28.82 -1.26
N THR A 407 -7.43 -28.45 -1.79
CA THR A 407 -8.67 -29.21 -1.55
C THR A 407 -8.57 -30.61 -2.19
N PRO A 408 -9.39 -31.59 -1.75
CA PRO A 408 -9.41 -32.91 -2.37
C PRO A 408 -9.69 -32.89 -3.89
N SER A 409 -10.53 -31.95 -4.34
CA SER A 409 -10.92 -31.71 -5.73
C SER A 409 -9.91 -30.89 -6.54
N ARG A 410 -8.88 -30.31 -5.90
CA ARG A 410 -7.91 -29.38 -6.52
C ARG A 410 -8.54 -28.14 -7.14
N ASP A 411 -9.76 -27.80 -6.73
CA ASP A 411 -10.43 -26.55 -7.07
C ASP A 411 -9.93 -25.37 -6.24
N ALA A 412 -9.23 -25.62 -5.13
CA ALA A 412 -8.47 -24.59 -4.42
C ALA A 412 -7.09 -25.08 -3.97
N ILE A 413 -6.11 -24.18 -3.95
CA ILE A 413 -4.73 -24.42 -3.52
C ILE A 413 -4.26 -23.29 -2.61
N TRP A 414 -3.32 -23.57 -1.71
CA TRP A 414 -2.52 -22.54 -1.07
C TRP A 414 -1.34 -22.18 -1.96
N PHE A 415 -1.09 -20.89 -2.16
CA PHE A 415 0.06 -20.40 -2.90
C PHE A 415 0.45 -19.00 -2.37
N GLU A 416 1.72 -18.83 -2.00
CA GLU A 416 2.30 -17.54 -1.58
C GLU A 416 1.53 -16.77 -0.49
N GLY A 417 0.88 -17.50 0.42
CA GLY A 417 0.18 -16.91 1.58
C GLY A 417 -1.34 -16.92 1.46
N ASP A 418 -1.90 -17.04 0.26
CA ASP A 418 -3.35 -17.02 0.06
C ASP A 418 -3.90 -18.38 -0.41
N GLU A 419 -5.21 -18.54 -0.25
CA GLU A 419 -5.95 -19.57 -0.99
C GLU A 419 -6.36 -19.04 -2.38
N LEU A 420 -6.02 -19.80 -3.41
CA LEU A 420 -6.44 -19.56 -4.78
C LEU A 420 -7.47 -20.57 -5.21
N ASN A 421 -8.49 -20.08 -5.92
CA ASN A 421 -9.60 -20.87 -6.38
C ASN A 421 -9.59 -20.96 -7.90
N ARG A 422 -9.87 -22.16 -8.42
CA ARG A 422 -10.13 -22.37 -9.83
C ARG A 422 -11.54 -21.87 -10.15
N PRO A 423 -11.72 -21.01 -11.16
CA PRO A 423 -13.05 -20.60 -11.59
C PRO A 423 -13.89 -21.83 -11.96
N ARG A 424 -15.10 -21.92 -11.42
CA ARG A 424 -16.07 -22.92 -11.87
C ARG A 424 -16.47 -22.58 -13.31
N LYS A 425 -16.42 -23.57 -14.20
CA LYS A 425 -16.86 -23.45 -15.59
C LYS A 425 -18.37 -23.35 -15.68
#